data_AF-A0A8S4B152-F1
#
_entry.id   AF-A0A8S4B152-F1
#
_cell.length_a   1.000
_cell.length_b   1.000
_cell.length_c   1.000
_cell.angle_alpha   90.00
_cell.angle_beta   90.00
_cell.angle_gamma   90.00
#
_symmetry.space_group_name_H-M   'P 1'
#
loop_
_entity.id
_entity.type
_entity.pdbx_description
1 polymer ?
#
loop_
_entity_poly.entity_id
_entity_poly.type
_entity_poly.pdbx_seq_one_letter_code
_entity_poly.pdbx_strand_id
1 'polypeptide(L)'
;MLNSSSHGSRVLYFPFSRMEMLPGLFILQVLCLVNAYPNGAPTGACEDMLPRHMGILPQSSPAPYTLLSNMRTYRPGTPITVTIMGPAYRGVLLEARTLGGLYALGCWMFPPPDTKLLQCAGHPNRAVTHANTNLKGNSTAYLWMPPDITSPVYFIATVAQQRTVFWVDVRSTILTRG
;
A
#
# COMPACT_ATOMS: atom_id res chain seq x y z
N MET A 1 72.70 -61.75 -3.38
CA MET A 1 73.53 -61.77 -4.60
C MET A 1 72.69 -61.20 -5.74
N LEU A 2 73.34 -60.39 -6.56
CA LEU A 2 72.83 -59.52 -7.62
C LEU A 2 71.88 -60.22 -8.60
N ASN A 3 70.85 -59.50 -9.07
CA ASN A 3 70.85 -59.12 -10.49
C ASN A 3 70.00 -57.88 -10.78
N SER A 4 70.57 -57.06 -11.66
CA SER A 4 70.06 -55.84 -12.26
C SER A 4 69.01 -56.14 -13.33
N SER A 5 68.14 -55.19 -13.66
CA SER A 5 67.85 -54.80 -15.06
C SER A 5 66.82 -53.69 -15.17
N SER A 6 67.23 -52.63 -15.85
CA SER A 6 66.50 -51.45 -16.30
C SER A 6 65.76 -51.68 -17.62
N HIS A 7 64.54 -51.16 -17.74
CA HIS A 7 63.92 -50.64 -18.97
C HIS A 7 62.67 -49.85 -18.53
N GLY A 8 62.36 -48.64 -18.97
CA GLY A 8 62.62 -48.03 -20.28
C GLY A 8 61.27 -47.64 -20.89
N SER A 9 60.82 -46.41 -20.60
CA SER A 9 59.91 -45.57 -21.39
C SER A 9 58.48 -46.02 -21.67
N ARG A 10 57.52 -45.19 -21.22
CA ARG A 10 56.54 -44.51 -22.09
C ARG A 10 55.85 -43.39 -21.32
N VAL A 11 56.22 -42.16 -21.65
CA VAL A 11 55.53 -40.94 -21.24
C VAL A 11 54.23 -40.87 -22.05
N LEU A 12 53.08 -40.97 -21.38
CA LEU A 12 51.79 -40.60 -21.96
C LEU A 12 51.44 -39.22 -21.43
N TYR A 13 51.64 -38.21 -22.27
CA TYR A 13 51.08 -36.88 -22.07
C TYR A 13 49.56 -36.98 -22.29
N PHE A 14 48.78 -36.74 -21.24
CA PHE A 14 47.36 -36.40 -21.37
C PHE A 14 47.14 -34.99 -20.80
N PRO A 15 46.34 -34.16 -21.48
CA PRO A 15 46.38 -32.71 -21.32
C PRO A 15 45.76 -32.24 -20.00
N PHE A 16 46.32 -31.13 -19.53
CA PHE A 16 45.79 -30.26 -18.50
C PHE A 16 44.32 -29.90 -18.79
N SER A 17 43.37 -30.45 -18.03
CA SER A 17 42.03 -29.88 -17.93
C SER A 17 41.91 -29.16 -16.60
N ARG A 18 42.26 -27.88 -16.63
CA ARG A 18 42.00 -26.89 -15.59
C ARG A 18 40.49 -26.90 -15.31
N MET A 19 40.06 -27.51 -14.21
CA MET A 19 38.69 -27.39 -13.71
C MET A 19 38.53 -26.00 -13.08
N GLU A 20 38.44 -24.98 -13.93
CA GLU A 20 37.99 -23.66 -13.54
C GLU A 20 36.48 -23.76 -13.29
N MET A 21 36.08 -24.11 -12.06
CA MET A 21 34.68 -24.01 -11.63
C MET A 21 34.32 -22.52 -11.62
N LEU A 22 33.77 -22.06 -12.75
CA LEU A 22 33.18 -20.74 -12.91
C LEU A 22 32.24 -20.45 -11.72
N PRO A 23 32.53 -19.48 -10.85
CA PRO A 23 31.60 -19.06 -9.79
C PRO A 23 30.46 -18.18 -10.37
N GLY A 24 30.09 -18.43 -11.63
CA GLY A 24 29.12 -17.63 -12.37
C GLY A 24 27.69 -18.16 -12.29
N LEU A 25 27.47 -19.39 -11.80
CA LEU A 25 26.15 -20.01 -11.75
C LEU A 25 25.50 -19.94 -10.36
N PHE A 26 25.82 -18.93 -9.55
CA PHE A 26 25.17 -18.71 -8.25
C PHE A 26 24.55 -17.31 -8.07
N ILE A 27 24.62 -16.42 -9.07
CA ILE A 27 24.17 -15.02 -8.93
C ILE A 27 22.91 -14.67 -9.77
N LEU A 28 22.42 -15.55 -10.65
CA LEU A 28 21.37 -15.16 -11.63
C LEU A 28 19.96 -15.73 -11.40
N GLN A 29 19.56 -16.15 -10.20
CA GLN A 29 18.21 -16.70 -9.98
C GLN A 29 17.44 -16.15 -8.78
N VAL A 30 17.82 -14.98 -8.26
CA VAL A 30 16.93 -14.21 -7.37
C VAL A 30 16.19 -13.13 -8.18
N LEU A 31 15.50 -13.56 -9.24
CA LEU A 31 14.36 -12.81 -9.74
C LEU A 31 13.21 -13.10 -8.77
N CYS A 32 13.20 -12.38 -7.64
CA CYS A 32 12.02 -12.33 -6.77
C CYS A 32 10.85 -11.80 -7.61
N LEU A 33 10.06 -12.71 -8.17
CA LEU A 33 8.72 -12.43 -8.66
C LEU A 33 7.88 -12.09 -7.43
N VAL A 34 7.96 -10.82 -7.01
CA VAL A 34 7.10 -10.29 -5.96
C VAL A 34 5.70 -10.25 -6.55
N ASN A 35 4.90 -11.27 -6.27
CA ASN A 35 3.47 -11.25 -6.58
C ASN A 35 2.84 -10.10 -5.78
N ALA A 36 2.67 -8.96 -6.43
CA ALA A 36 1.95 -7.82 -5.87
C ALA A 36 0.45 -8.14 -5.88
N TYR A 37 -0.01 -8.83 -4.83
CA TYR A 37 -1.44 -8.97 -4.55
C TYR A 37 -2.05 -7.59 -4.30
N PRO A 38 -3.34 -7.38 -4.61
CA PRO A 38 -4.06 -6.13 -4.35
C PRO A 38 -4.32 -5.95 -2.85
N ASN A 39 -3.25 -5.80 -2.08
CA ASN A 39 -3.22 -5.82 -0.62
C ASN A 39 -3.31 -4.41 -0.04
N GLY A 40 -4.06 -3.50 -0.67
CA GLY A 40 -4.20 -2.13 -0.18
C GLY A 40 -2.99 -1.24 -0.43
N ALA A 41 -3.10 0.01 0.02
CA ALA A 41 -2.04 0.99 -0.07
C ALA A 41 -0.89 0.67 0.91
N PRO A 42 0.38 0.92 0.52
CA PRO A 42 1.50 0.87 1.46
C PRO A 42 1.45 2.06 2.42
N THR A 43 2.11 1.94 3.58
CA THR A 43 2.14 2.98 4.62
C THR A 43 2.64 4.33 4.11
N GLY A 44 3.62 4.35 3.20
CA GLY A 44 4.12 5.58 2.57
C GLY A 44 3.10 6.29 1.68
N ALA A 45 1.99 5.65 1.28
CA ALA A 45 0.93 6.34 0.53
C ALA A 45 0.15 7.34 1.40
N CYS A 46 0.23 7.27 2.73
CA CYS A 46 -0.41 8.25 3.61
C CYS A 46 0.20 9.66 3.44
N GLU A 47 1.44 9.77 2.94
CA GLU A 47 2.11 11.07 2.80
C GLU A 47 1.56 11.89 1.64
N ASP A 48 1.39 11.26 0.48
CA ASP A 48 1.00 11.91 -0.78
C ASP A 48 -0.40 11.52 -1.26
N MET A 49 -1.06 10.58 -0.57
CA MET A 49 -2.33 9.98 -0.97
C MET A 49 -2.28 9.27 -2.34
N LEU A 50 -1.08 8.96 -2.86
CA LEU A 50 -0.91 8.39 -4.20
C LEU A 50 -0.83 6.85 -4.17
N PRO A 51 -1.55 6.16 -5.08
CA PRO A 51 -1.32 4.75 -5.33
C PRO A 51 0.12 4.52 -5.81
N ARG A 52 0.78 3.48 -5.28
CA ARG A 52 2.13 3.10 -5.73
C ARG A 52 2.06 2.17 -6.94
N HIS A 53 1.54 2.70 -8.05
CA HIS A 53 1.55 2.05 -9.35
C HIS A 53 2.42 2.85 -10.32
N MET A 54 3.41 2.18 -10.93
CA MET A 54 4.36 2.83 -11.82
C MET A 54 3.66 3.46 -13.04
N GLY A 55 3.95 4.74 -13.29
CA GLY A 55 3.50 5.46 -14.49
C GLY A 55 2.00 5.78 -14.57
N ILE A 56 1.24 5.57 -13.48
CA ILE A 56 -0.20 5.88 -13.46
C ILE A 56 -0.41 7.18 -12.67
N LEU A 57 -1.06 8.15 -13.31
CA LEU A 57 -1.40 9.45 -12.73
C LEU A 57 -2.88 9.52 -12.37
N PRO A 58 -3.26 10.38 -11.40
CA PRO A 58 -4.66 10.64 -11.10
C PRO A 58 -5.39 11.22 -12.31
N GLN A 59 -6.69 10.98 -12.38
CA GLN A 59 -7.54 11.59 -13.39
C GLN A 59 -7.58 13.11 -13.22
N SER A 60 -7.53 13.83 -14.33
CA SER A 60 -7.64 15.30 -14.37
C SER A 60 -9.09 15.79 -14.35
N SER A 61 -10.04 14.91 -14.66
CA SER A 61 -11.47 15.21 -14.57
C SER A 61 -11.91 15.34 -13.11
N PRO A 62 -12.98 16.10 -12.82
CA PRO A 62 -13.59 16.12 -11.50
C PRO A 62 -13.94 14.71 -11.01
N ALA A 63 -13.68 14.43 -9.73
CA ALA A 63 -14.03 13.16 -9.14
C ALA A 63 -15.56 12.96 -9.11
N PRO A 64 -16.08 11.79 -9.51
CA PRO A 64 -17.51 11.49 -9.42
C PRO A 64 -17.91 11.01 -8.01
N TYR A 65 -17.15 11.40 -6.98
CA TYR A 65 -17.28 10.90 -5.61
C TYR A 65 -17.42 12.05 -4.61
N THR A 66 -18.23 11.83 -3.58
CA THR A 66 -18.41 12.77 -2.47
C THR A 66 -18.27 12.03 -1.14
N LEU A 67 -17.50 12.60 -0.21
CA LEU A 67 -17.42 12.11 1.16
C LEU A 67 -18.50 12.77 2.01
N LEU A 68 -19.35 11.96 2.64
CA LEU A 68 -20.38 12.41 3.56
C LEU A 68 -20.11 11.88 4.96
N SER A 69 -20.28 12.75 5.95
CA SER A 69 -20.31 12.38 7.37
C SER A 69 -21.74 12.43 7.90
N ASN A 70 -22.08 11.55 8.82
CA ASN A 70 -23.39 11.58 9.49
C ASN A 70 -23.56 12.75 10.48
N MET A 71 -22.46 13.41 10.85
CA MET A 71 -22.43 14.56 11.76
C MET A 71 -21.72 15.75 11.10
N ARG A 72 -22.00 16.97 11.59
CA ARG A 72 -21.32 18.21 11.19
C ARG A 72 -20.32 18.73 12.23
N THR A 73 -20.39 18.18 13.44
CA THR A 73 -19.45 18.45 14.53
C THR A 73 -18.88 17.13 15.04
N TYR A 74 -17.73 17.18 15.69
CA TYR A 74 -17.15 16.01 16.35
C TYR A 74 -16.92 16.27 17.84
N ARG A 75 -17.01 15.19 18.63
CA ARG A 75 -16.67 15.17 20.05
C ARG A 75 -15.75 13.98 20.31
N PRO A 76 -14.69 14.14 21.11
CA PRO A 76 -13.84 13.01 21.50
C PRO A 76 -14.68 11.88 22.09
N GLY A 77 -14.39 10.64 21.69
CA GLY A 77 -15.11 9.45 22.14
C GLY A 77 -16.46 9.19 21.47
N THR A 78 -16.98 10.08 20.62
CA THR A 78 -18.18 9.82 19.81
C THR A 78 -17.80 9.46 18.37
N PRO A 79 -18.01 8.22 17.93
CA PRO A 79 -17.68 7.80 16.56
C PRO A 79 -18.52 8.52 15.50
N ILE A 80 -17.90 8.81 14.37
CA ILE A 80 -18.53 9.40 13.18
C ILE A 80 -18.49 8.39 12.05
N THR A 81 -19.61 8.23 11.37
CA THR A 81 -19.72 7.40 10.17
C THR A 81 -19.48 8.26 8.95
N VAL A 82 -18.55 7.81 8.10
CA VAL A 82 -18.21 8.40 6.81
C VAL A 82 -18.63 7.45 5.70
N THR A 83 -19.25 7.97 4.64
CA THR A 83 -19.60 7.21 3.43
C THR A 83 -19.00 7.89 2.19
N ILE A 84 -18.70 7.07 1.18
CA ILE A 84 -18.27 7.54 -0.14
C ILE A 84 -19.44 7.35 -1.09
N MET A 85 -20.04 8.45 -1.54
CA MET A 85 -21.15 8.44 -2.49
C MET A 85 -20.61 8.58 -3.91
N GLY A 86 -21.17 7.83 -4.85
CA GLY A 86 -20.82 7.90 -6.27
C GLY A 86 -21.00 6.56 -6.98
N PRO A 87 -20.29 6.33 -8.10
CA PRO A 87 -20.17 5.01 -8.72
C PRO A 87 -19.53 3.99 -7.77
N ALA A 88 -19.63 2.70 -8.09
CA ALA A 88 -18.89 1.69 -7.35
C ALA A 88 -17.37 1.85 -7.54
N TYR A 89 -16.59 1.51 -6.53
CA TYR A 89 -15.13 1.66 -6.52
C TYR A 89 -14.44 0.41 -5.97
N ARG A 90 -13.17 0.21 -6.30
CA ARG A 90 -12.39 -0.97 -5.91
C ARG A 90 -11.34 -0.63 -4.86
N GLY A 91 -10.65 0.50 -5.05
CA GLY A 91 -9.60 0.97 -4.15
C GLY A 91 -10.04 2.20 -3.38
N VAL A 92 -9.58 2.28 -2.13
CA VAL A 92 -9.71 3.46 -1.27
C VAL A 92 -8.42 3.64 -0.48
N LEU A 93 -8.06 4.89 -0.22
CA LEU A 93 -7.19 5.31 0.88
C LEU A 93 -7.90 6.50 1.55
N LEU A 94 -8.37 6.34 2.78
CA LEU A 94 -9.22 7.31 3.47
C LEU A 94 -8.58 7.72 4.81
N GLU A 95 -8.50 9.02 5.03
CA GLU A 95 -7.92 9.64 6.23
C GLU A 95 -8.81 10.76 6.78
N ALA A 96 -8.56 11.14 8.04
CA ALA A 96 -9.02 12.39 8.61
C ALA A 96 -7.81 13.31 8.88
N ARG A 97 -7.91 14.59 8.53
CA ARG A 97 -6.83 15.58 8.70
C ARG A 97 -7.37 16.90 9.24
N THR A 98 -6.51 17.69 9.88
CA THR A 98 -6.82 19.10 10.18
C THR A 98 -6.58 19.98 8.96
N LEU A 99 -7.21 21.16 8.92
CA LEU A 99 -6.90 22.17 7.91
C LEU A 99 -5.40 22.52 7.93
N GLY A 100 -4.76 22.45 6.76
CA GLY A 100 -3.31 22.66 6.62
C GLY A 100 -2.43 21.54 7.18
N GLY A 101 -3.02 20.49 7.76
CA GLY A 101 -2.30 19.33 8.27
C GLY A 101 -2.03 18.30 7.18
N LEU A 102 -0.83 17.71 7.20
CA LEU A 102 -0.44 16.62 6.30
C LEU A 102 -0.62 15.24 6.91
N TYR A 103 -0.85 15.15 8.22
CA TYR A 103 -0.85 13.89 8.95
C TYR A 103 -2.27 13.40 9.26
N ALA A 104 -2.45 12.09 9.13
CA ALA A 104 -3.68 11.39 9.48
C ALA A 104 -3.94 11.37 11.01
N LEU A 105 -5.19 11.63 11.40
CA LEU A 105 -5.61 11.85 12.78
C LEU A 105 -6.79 10.96 13.18
N GLY A 106 -6.97 10.78 14.49
CA GLY A 106 -7.99 9.89 15.05
C GLY A 106 -7.72 8.41 14.75
N CYS A 107 -8.71 7.57 14.97
CA CYS A 107 -8.60 6.13 14.75
C CYS A 107 -9.80 5.62 13.95
N TRP A 108 -9.54 4.91 12.86
CA TRP A 108 -10.58 4.15 12.15
C TRP A 108 -10.84 2.82 12.85
N MET A 109 -12.09 2.39 12.83
CA MET A 109 -12.56 1.23 13.58
C MET A 109 -13.43 0.32 12.71
N PHE A 110 -13.45 -0.97 13.05
CA PHE A 110 -14.33 -1.98 12.44
C PHE A 110 -14.38 -1.86 10.90
N PRO A 111 -13.25 -2.09 10.20
CA PRO A 111 -13.20 -1.87 8.76
C PRO A 111 -14.30 -2.68 8.06
N PRO A 112 -15.10 -2.07 7.16
CA PRO A 112 -16.11 -2.80 6.42
C PRO A 112 -15.48 -3.91 5.55
N PRO A 113 -16.28 -4.87 5.05
CA PRO A 113 -15.79 -5.91 4.16
C PRO A 113 -14.93 -5.35 3.02
N ASP A 114 -13.94 -6.14 2.59
CA ASP A 114 -13.01 -5.79 1.51
C ASP A 114 -12.13 -4.57 1.77
N THR A 115 -12.07 -4.09 3.02
CA THR A 115 -11.19 -3.03 3.49
C THR A 115 -10.38 -3.48 4.70
N LYS A 116 -9.34 -2.72 5.04
CA LYS A 116 -8.51 -2.94 6.22
C LYS A 116 -7.95 -1.63 6.74
N LEU A 117 -7.53 -1.66 8.00
CA LEU A 117 -6.88 -0.53 8.64
C LEU A 117 -5.42 -0.44 8.20
N LEU A 118 -4.92 0.78 8.07
CA LEU A 118 -3.55 1.09 7.66
C LEU A 118 -2.88 1.97 8.72
N GLN A 119 -1.64 1.63 9.03
CA GLN A 119 -0.74 2.45 9.84
C GLN A 119 -0.18 3.60 9.00
N CYS A 120 -0.22 4.81 9.54
CA CYS A 120 0.38 6.00 8.92
C CYS A 120 1.27 6.70 9.95
N ALA A 121 2.47 7.13 9.53
CA ALA A 121 3.44 7.83 10.39
C ALA A 121 3.70 7.11 11.73
N GLY A 122 3.79 5.78 11.73
CA GLY A 122 4.05 4.98 12.94
C GLY A 122 2.82 4.73 13.84
N HIS A 123 1.67 5.32 13.54
CA HIS A 123 0.45 5.15 14.34
C HIS A 123 -0.54 4.18 13.68
N PRO A 124 -1.05 3.17 14.41
CA PRO A 124 -2.00 2.23 13.87
C PRO A 124 -3.35 2.90 13.57
N ASN A 125 -4.10 2.31 12.64
CA ASN A 125 -5.50 2.66 12.37
C ASN A 125 -5.73 4.12 11.98
N ARG A 126 -4.73 4.77 11.37
CA ARG A 126 -4.83 6.17 10.94
C ARG A 126 -5.49 6.35 9.59
N ALA A 127 -5.51 5.30 8.78
CA ALA A 127 -6.22 5.28 7.50
C ALA A 127 -7.00 3.98 7.31
N VAL A 128 -7.93 4.00 6.35
CA VAL A 128 -8.54 2.80 5.78
C VAL A 128 -8.04 2.62 4.36
N THR A 129 -7.72 1.39 3.97
CA THR A 129 -7.45 1.03 2.59
C THR A 129 -8.20 -0.23 2.15
N HIS A 130 -8.25 -0.50 0.86
CA HIS A 130 -8.84 -1.74 0.34
C HIS A 130 -8.01 -2.97 0.76
N ALA A 131 -8.66 -4.10 1.03
CA ALA A 131 -8.00 -5.38 1.31
C ALA A 131 -7.93 -6.28 0.07
N ASN A 132 -8.79 -6.01 -0.91
CA ASN A 132 -8.87 -6.69 -2.20
C ASN A 132 -9.57 -5.75 -3.21
N THR A 133 -9.76 -6.21 -4.45
CA THR A 133 -10.39 -5.43 -5.54
C THR A 133 -11.90 -5.56 -5.63
N ASN A 134 -12.58 -6.19 -4.67
CA ASN A 134 -14.04 -6.31 -4.68
C ASN A 134 -14.69 -4.92 -4.60
N LEU A 135 -15.88 -4.82 -5.21
CA LEU A 135 -16.60 -3.56 -5.32
C LEU A 135 -17.12 -3.11 -3.97
N LYS A 136 -16.91 -1.82 -3.71
CA LYS A 136 -17.49 -1.04 -2.63
C LYS A 136 -18.43 -0.01 -3.24
N GLY A 137 -19.36 0.50 -2.45
CA GLY A 137 -20.37 1.44 -2.95
C GLY A 137 -20.96 2.30 -1.85
N ASN A 138 -22.11 2.86 -2.14
CA ASN A 138 -22.75 3.87 -1.29
C ASN A 138 -23.19 3.34 0.08
N SER A 139 -23.31 2.02 0.25
CA SER A 139 -23.61 1.37 1.53
C SER A 139 -22.37 1.08 2.38
N THR A 140 -21.16 1.28 1.84
CA THR A 140 -19.92 1.07 2.59
C THR A 140 -19.72 2.20 3.60
N ALA A 141 -19.85 1.86 4.88
CA ALA A 141 -19.72 2.78 6.00
C ALA A 141 -18.37 2.62 6.71
N TYR A 142 -17.68 3.73 6.91
CA TYR A 142 -16.37 3.80 7.56
C TYR A 142 -16.53 4.49 8.91
N LEU A 143 -16.15 3.82 10.00
CA LEU A 143 -16.29 4.38 11.34
C LEU A 143 -14.99 5.02 11.81
N TRP A 144 -15.05 6.29 12.21
CA TRP A 144 -13.90 7.06 12.68
C TRP A 144 -14.12 7.57 14.10
N MET A 145 -13.13 7.39 14.97
CA MET A 145 -13.08 7.91 16.33
C MET A 145 -12.23 9.19 16.37
N PRO A 146 -12.84 10.34 16.70
CA PRO A 146 -12.13 11.61 16.78
C PRO A 146 -11.08 11.63 17.91
N PRO A 147 -9.90 12.25 17.69
CA PRO A 147 -8.94 12.50 18.75
C PRO A 147 -9.38 13.69 19.62
N ASP A 148 -8.76 13.84 20.80
CA ASP A 148 -9.01 15.00 21.66
C ASP A 148 -8.22 16.24 21.21
N ILE A 149 -8.72 16.91 20.18
CA ILE A 149 -8.15 18.16 19.63
C ILE A 149 -9.24 19.20 19.39
N THR A 150 -8.89 20.49 19.33
CA THR A 150 -9.84 21.59 19.08
C THR A 150 -9.92 22.04 17.64
N SER A 151 -8.93 21.67 16.81
CA SER A 151 -8.83 22.10 15.41
C SER A 151 -9.94 21.50 14.53
N PRO A 152 -10.46 22.23 13.53
CA PRO A 152 -11.38 21.66 12.56
C PRO A 152 -10.75 20.49 11.79
N VAL A 153 -11.57 19.48 11.50
CA VAL A 153 -11.15 18.24 10.84
C VAL A 153 -11.97 18.04 9.56
N TYR A 154 -11.36 17.46 8.53
CA TYR A 154 -12.08 16.99 7.35
C TYR A 154 -11.58 15.60 6.96
N PHE A 155 -12.39 14.87 6.19
CA PHE A 155 -12.00 13.60 5.61
C PHE A 155 -11.48 13.81 4.20
N ILE A 156 -10.44 13.05 3.83
CA ILE A 156 -9.81 13.07 2.52
C ILE A 156 -9.61 11.65 2.02
N ALA A 157 -9.89 11.43 0.74
CA ALA A 157 -9.74 10.13 0.13
C ALA A 157 -9.07 10.18 -1.24
N THR A 158 -8.37 9.09 -1.52
CA THR A 158 -8.10 8.63 -2.88
C THR A 158 -9.05 7.49 -3.19
N VAL A 159 -9.79 7.61 -4.29
CA VAL A 159 -10.81 6.64 -4.71
C VAL A 159 -10.43 6.09 -6.07
N ALA A 160 -10.24 4.78 -6.17
CA ALA A 160 -9.89 4.10 -7.40
C ALA A 160 -11.07 3.27 -7.91
N GLN A 161 -11.59 3.64 -9.08
CA GLN A 161 -12.59 2.85 -9.79
C GLN A 161 -11.96 1.54 -10.30
N GLN A 162 -10.73 1.63 -10.78
CA GLN A 162 -9.88 0.52 -11.18
C GLN A 162 -8.39 0.90 -11.06
N ARG A 163 -7.48 -0.05 -11.29
CA ARG A 163 -6.02 0.15 -11.10
C ARG A 163 -5.47 1.40 -11.78
N THR A 164 -5.97 1.74 -12.97
CA THR A 164 -5.48 2.86 -13.80
C THR A 164 -6.36 4.11 -13.73
N VAL A 165 -7.51 4.06 -13.06
CA VAL A 165 -8.50 5.14 -13.03
C VAL A 165 -8.83 5.46 -11.58
N PHE A 166 -8.27 6.56 -11.09
CA PHE A 166 -8.43 7.01 -9.72
C PHE A 166 -8.39 8.52 -9.59
N TRP A 167 -9.00 9.02 -8.53
CA TRP A 167 -9.00 10.42 -8.16
C TRP A 167 -8.40 10.56 -6.77
N VAL A 168 -7.62 11.61 -6.59
CA VAL A 168 -7.04 12.03 -5.30
C VAL A 168 -7.79 13.25 -4.80
N ASP A 169 -7.54 13.62 -3.54
CA ASP A 169 -8.07 14.85 -2.94
C ASP A 169 -9.61 14.97 -2.93
N VAL A 170 -10.30 13.83 -2.85
CA VAL A 170 -11.76 13.82 -2.62
C VAL A 170 -12.01 14.19 -1.16
N ARG A 171 -12.63 15.34 -0.89
CA ARG A 171 -12.79 15.89 0.47
C ARG A 171 -14.24 15.91 0.94
N SER A 172 -14.45 15.74 2.24
CA SER A 172 -15.72 16.04 2.90
C SER A 172 -15.86 17.52 3.22
N THR A 173 -17.04 17.93 3.69
CA THR A 173 -17.18 19.17 4.45
C THR A 173 -16.36 19.10 5.75
N ILE A 174 -16.02 20.27 6.28
CA ILE A 174 -15.28 20.40 7.54
C ILE A 174 -16.22 20.11 8.72
N LEU A 175 -15.67 19.42 9.72
CA LEU A 175 -16.25 19.22 11.05
C LEU A 175 -15.58 20.13 12.06
N THR A 176 -16.37 20.81 12.87
CA THR A 176 -15.89 21.61 14.00
C THR A 176 -16.03 20.83 15.31
N ARG A 177 -15.26 21.21 16.34
CA ARG A 177 -15.44 20.65 17.68
C ARG A 177 -16.79 21.09 18.24
N GLY A 178 -17.57 20.13 18.73
CA GLY A 178 -18.90 20.34 19.31
C GLY A 178 -18.91 20.53 20.82
#